data_AF-A0A4P6YCK2-F1
#
_entry.id   AF-A0A4P6YCK2-F1
#
_cell.length_a   1.000
_cell.length_b   1.000
_cell.length_c   1.000
_cell.angle_alpha   90.00
_cell.angle_beta   90.00
_cell.angle_gamma   90.00
#
_symmetry.space_group_name_H-M   'P 1'
#
loop_
_entity.id
_entity.type
_entity.pdbx_description
1 polymer ?
#
loop_
_entity_poly.entity_id
_entity_poly.type
_entity_poly.pdbx_seq_one_letter_code
_entity_poly.pdbx_strand_id
1 'polypeptide(L)'
;MQYSINKEINSLSFLKTLGNKFDSFLIGEFEVEPFTKWSTEFAAEYWFIKHSLLENKEVELDFSTNELENLCAEKNLNVIWLTLTDKKNFKLKCVDGSWELEILNSTFDRLEVVTSLGE
;
A
#
# COMPACT_ATOMS: atom_id res chain seq x y z
N MET A 1 -18.53 -4.85 -1.68
CA MET A 1 -18.36 -6.34 -1.70
C MET A 1 -16.93 -6.65 -1.29
N GLN A 2 -16.70 -7.62 -0.41
CA GLN A 2 -15.37 -7.92 0.16
C GLN A 2 -14.81 -9.23 -0.42
N TYR A 3 -13.52 -9.24 -0.74
CA TYR A 3 -12.81 -10.36 -1.36
C TYR A 3 -11.49 -10.62 -0.62
N SER A 4 -11.22 -11.87 -0.24
CA SER A 4 -9.90 -12.26 0.27
C SER A 4 -8.93 -12.45 -0.89
N ILE A 5 -7.69 -12.00 -0.72
CA ILE A 5 -6.62 -12.15 -1.71
C ILE A 5 -5.69 -13.27 -1.23
N ASN A 6 -5.72 -14.41 -1.91
CA ASN A 6 -4.82 -15.53 -1.64
C ASN A 6 -3.53 -15.38 -2.48
N LYS A 7 -2.70 -14.42 -2.08
CA LYS A 7 -1.43 -14.12 -2.74
C LYS A 7 -0.43 -13.58 -1.73
N GLU A 8 0.81 -14.04 -1.82
CA GLU A 8 1.92 -13.46 -1.07
C GLU A 8 2.31 -12.10 -1.70
N ILE A 9 2.34 -11.06 -0.87
CA ILE A 9 2.77 -9.71 -1.25
C ILE A 9 3.89 -9.33 -0.30
N ASN A 10 5.12 -9.36 -0.81
CA ASN A 10 6.34 -9.13 -0.04
C ASN A 10 7.14 -7.92 -0.54
N SER A 11 6.48 -7.02 -1.25
CA SER A 11 6.98 -5.72 -1.68
C SER A 11 5.86 -4.69 -1.61
N LEU A 12 6.24 -3.41 -1.59
CA LEU A 12 5.31 -2.29 -1.69
C LEU A 12 5.25 -1.70 -3.11
N SER A 13 5.79 -2.40 -4.12
CA SER A 13 5.83 -1.94 -5.52
C SER A 13 4.45 -1.56 -6.07
N PHE A 14 3.42 -2.30 -5.66
CA PHE A 14 2.03 -2.08 -6.06
C PHE A 14 1.50 -0.69 -5.64
N LEU A 15 2.07 -0.05 -4.61
CA LEU A 15 1.68 1.31 -4.20
C LEU A 15 1.91 2.30 -5.33
N LYS A 16 3.04 2.17 -6.05
CA LYS A 16 3.36 3.02 -7.20
C LYS A 16 2.39 2.81 -8.35
N THR A 17 2.07 1.55 -8.67
CA THR A 17 1.10 1.24 -9.73
C THR A 17 -0.28 1.80 -9.40
N LEU A 18 -0.76 1.62 -8.17
CA LEU A 18 -2.08 2.09 -7.76
C LEU A 18 -2.12 3.61 -7.60
N GLY A 19 -1.11 4.25 -7.01
CA GLY A 19 -1.03 5.71 -6.86
C GLY A 19 -0.94 6.45 -8.20
N ASN A 20 -0.34 5.85 -9.23
CA ASN A 20 -0.33 6.42 -10.57
C ASN A 20 -1.67 6.25 -11.32
N LYS A 21 -2.47 5.24 -10.97
CA LYS A 21 -3.76 4.96 -11.62
C LYS A 21 -4.93 5.65 -10.93
N PHE A 22 -4.84 5.79 -9.61
CA PHE A 22 -5.89 6.30 -8.75
C PHE A 22 -5.32 7.30 -7.77
N ASP A 23 -6.12 8.32 -7.46
CA ASP A 23 -5.91 9.26 -6.36
C ASP A 23 -5.96 8.50 -5.02
N SER A 24 -4.83 7.89 -4.65
CA SER A 24 -4.72 6.85 -3.62
C SER A 24 -4.17 7.39 -2.32
N PHE A 25 -4.71 6.90 -1.21
CA PHE A 25 -4.33 7.30 0.13
C PHE A 25 -3.96 6.08 0.96
N LEU A 26 -2.84 6.17 1.68
CA LEU A 26 -2.62 5.33 2.85
C LEU A 26 -3.41 5.91 4.02
N ILE A 27 -4.11 5.04 4.75
CA ILE A 27 -4.89 5.44 5.93
C ILE A 27 -4.68 4.46 7.09
N GLY A 28 -4.85 4.95 8.31
CA GLY A 28 -4.77 4.11 9.50
C GLY A 28 -3.35 3.62 9.80
N GLU A 29 -3.21 2.35 10.19
CA GLU A 29 -1.94 1.76 10.61
C GLU A 29 -1.11 1.31 9.39
N PHE A 30 0.20 1.54 9.49
CA PHE A 30 1.19 1.08 8.53
C PHE A 30 2.36 0.44 9.27
N GLU A 31 2.52 -0.87 9.09
CA GLU A 31 3.56 -1.68 9.70
C GLU A 31 4.10 -2.69 8.69
N VAL A 32 5.41 -2.67 8.52
CA VAL A 32 6.16 -3.64 7.72
C VAL A 32 7.38 -4.05 8.53
N GLU A 33 7.90 -5.25 8.26
CA GLU A 33 9.14 -5.76 8.84
C GLU A 33 10.10 -6.23 7.74
N PRO A 34 11.42 -6.10 7.92
CA PRO A 34 12.37 -6.71 7.02
C PRO A 34 12.51 -8.21 7.32
N PHE A 35 12.63 -9.05 6.28
CA PHE A 35 13.10 -10.43 6.51
C PHE A 35 14.58 -10.49 6.93
N THR A 36 15.37 -9.45 6.65
CA THR A 36 16.80 -9.36 7.06
C THR A 36 17.16 -8.00 7.65
N LYS A 37 17.24 -6.96 6.81
CA LYS A 37 17.47 -5.56 7.20
C LYS A 37 16.88 -4.63 6.14
N TRP A 38 16.48 -3.44 6.55
CA TRP A 38 16.13 -2.37 5.61
C TRP A 38 17.38 -1.68 5.07
N SER A 39 17.27 -1.15 3.85
CA SER A 39 18.13 -0.05 3.41
C SER A 39 17.86 1.21 4.27
N THR A 40 18.85 2.09 4.35
CA THR A 40 18.72 3.34 5.11
C THR A 40 17.68 4.25 4.46
N GLU A 41 17.65 4.25 3.13
CA GLU A 41 16.75 5.02 2.28
C GLU A 41 15.29 4.57 2.48
N PHE A 42 15.03 3.25 2.44
CA PHE A 42 13.72 2.71 2.77
C PHE A 42 13.29 3.09 4.19
N ALA A 43 14.18 2.93 5.18
CA ALA A 43 13.84 3.24 6.56
C ALA A 43 13.42 4.70 6.73
N ALA A 44 14.09 5.64 6.06
CA ALA A 44 13.74 7.06 6.10
C ALA A 44 12.34 7.32 5.56
N GLU A 45 12.02 6.80 4.37
CA GLU A 45 10.70 6.96 3.75
C GLU A 45 9.59 6.25 4.55
N TYR A 46 9.86 5.05 5.06
CA TYR A 46 8.96 4.30 5.94
C TYR A 46 8.58 5.10 7.19
N TRP A 47 9.59 5.64 7.90
CA TRP A 47 9.35 6.42 9.11
C TRP A 47 8.66 7.75 8.83
N PHE A 48 8.95 8.38 7.69
CA PHE A 48 8.24 9.58 7.25
C PHE A 48 6.75 9.31 7.03
N ILE A 49 6.39 8.25 6.30
CA ILE A 49 4.99 7.86 6.10
C ILE A 49 4.31 7.54 7.42
N LYS A 50 4.97 6.74 8.28
CA LYS A 50 4.41 6.34 9.57
C LYS A 50 4.15 7.54 10.48
N HIS A 51 5.08 8.48 10.55
CA HIS A 51 4.89 9.74 11.27
C HIS A 51 3.73 10.56 10.70
N SER A 52 3.68 10.70 9.37
CA SER A 52 2.62 11.46 8.69
C SER A 52 1.23 10.85 8.92
N LEU A 53 1.12 9.52 8.94
CA LEU A 53 -0.11 8.82 9.30
C LEU A 53 -0.51 9.03 10.76
N LEU A 54 0.44 9.09 11.69
CA LEU A 54 0.15 9.36 13.10
C LEU A 54 -0.44 10.76 13.30
N GLU A 55 0.14 11.76 12.63
CA GLU A 55 -0.29 13.17 12.70
C GLU A 55 -1.60 13.41 11.93
N ASN A 56 -1.64 13.01 10.66
CA ASN A 56 -2.70 13.41 9.73
C ASN A 56 -3.78 12.35 9.51
N LYS A 57 -3.59 11.13 10.04
CA LYS A 57 -4.46 9.94 9.85
C LYS A 57 -4.53 9.40 8.43
N GLU A 58 -4.05 10.16 7.45
CA GLU A 58 -3.95 9.80 6.05
C GLU A 58 -2.73 10.42 5.39
N VAL A 59 -2.24 9.76 4.35
CA VAL A 59 -1.17 10.22 3.48
C VAL A 59 -1.57 9.97 2.03
N GLU A 60 -1.63 11.04 1.23
CA GLU A 60 -1.81 10.96 -0.21
C GLU A 60 -0.54 10.38 -0.85
N LEU A 61 -0.71 9.42 -1.76
CA LEU A 61 0.39 8.83 -2.50
C LEU A 61 0.59 9.56 -3.82
N ASP A 62 1.39 10.62 -3.80
CA ASP A 62 1.87 11.29 -5.01
C ASP A 62 3.23 10.72 -5.44
N PHE A 63 3.27 10.07 -6.59
CA PHE A 63 4.49 9.51 -7.18
C PHE A 63 5.09 10.40 -8.28
N SER A 64 4.63 11.64 -8.44
CA SER A 64 5.20 12.60 -9.39
C SER A 64 6.56 13.16 -8.98
N THR A 65 6.90 13.12 -7.68
CA THR A 65 8.08 13.75 -7.09
C THR A 65 9.25 12.80 -6.79
N ASN A 66 9.15 11.50 -7.11
CA ASN A 66 10.11 10.43 -6.75
C ASN A 66 10.38 10.27 -5.23
N GLU A 67 9.66 10.96 -4.35
CA GLU A 67 9.94 10.97 -2.89
C GLU A 67 9.67 9.64 -2.19
N LEU A 68 8.94 8.73 -2.83
CA LEU A 68 8.57 7.40 -2.31
C LEU A 68 9.18 6.26 -3.14
N GLU A 69 10.24 6.56 -3.91
CA GLU A 69 10.87 5.58 -4.80
C GLU A 69 11.49 4.41 -4.02
N ASN A 70 12.17 4.67 -2.90
CA ASN A 70 12.86 3.62 -2.16
C ASN A 70 11.87 2.73 -1.38
N LEU A 71 10.75 3.30 -0.92
CA LEU A 71 9.65 2.59 -0.29
C LEU A 71 9.11 1.49 -1.20
N CYS A 72 8.95 1.81 -2.49
CA CYS A 72 8.42 0.87 -3.49
C CYS A 72 9.48 -0.09 -4.05
N ALA A 73 10.76 0.27 -3.98
CA ALA A 73 11.86 -0.52 -4.51
C ALA A 73 12.35 -1.62 -3.56
N GLU A 74 12.14 -1.46 -2.26
CA GLU A 74 12.58 -2.43 -1.25
C GLU A 74 11.85 -3.77 -1.41
N LYS A 75 12.62 -4.86 -1.34
CA LYS A 75 12.15 -6.23 -1.61
C LYS A 75 12.22 -7.09 -0.37
N ASN A 76 11.46 -8.17 -0.37
CA ASN A 76 11.44 -9.15 0.73
C ASN A 76 11.07 -8.46 2.05
N LEU A 77 9.90 -7.82 2.03
CA LEU A 77 9.23 -7.22 3.17
C LEU A 77 8.12 -8.15 3.67
N ASN A 78 7.92 -8.16 4.97
CA ASN A 78 6.73 -8.71 5.59
C ASN A 78 5.76 -7.56 5.87
N VAL A 79 4.68 -7.44 5.09
CA VAL A 79 3.66 -6.40 5.31
C VAL A 79 2.66 -6.89 6.34
N ILE A 80 2.63 -6.26 7.52
CA ILE A 80 1.78 -6.69 8.64
C ILE A 80 0.47 -5.91 8.63
N TRP A 81 0.57 -4.58 8.54
CA TRP A 81 -0.57 -3.67 8.58
C TRP A 81 -0.45 -2.64 7.45
N LEU A 82 -1.50 -2.52 6.63
CA LEU A 82 -1.58 -1.50 5.59
C LEU A 82 -3.04 -1.30 5.19
N THR A 83 -3.48 -0.07 4.99
CA THR A 83 -4.75 0.20 4.29
C THR A 83 -4.52 1.24 3.20
N LEU A 84 -4.86 0.88 1.97
CA LEU A 84 -4.81 1.73 0.79
C LEU A 84 -6.22 1.91 0.23
N THR A 85 -6.61 3.13 -0.11
CA THR A 85 -7.92 3.41 -0.71
C THR A 85 -7.88 4.64 -1.58
N ASP A 86 -8.70 4.68 -2.63
CA ASP A 86 -8.97 5.90 -3.39
C ASP A 86 -10.23 6.64 -2.89
N LYS A 87 -10.77 6.20 -1.74
CA LYS A 87 -11.99 6.68 -1.07
C LYS A 87 -13.28 6.57 -1.90
N LYS A 88 -13.22 6.09 -3.14
CA LYS A 88 -14.35 6.10 -4.09
C LYS A 88 -14.67 4.71 -4.62
N ASN A 89 -13.66 3.97 -5.06
CA ASN A 89 -13.83 2.73 -5.79
C ASN A 89 -13.44 1.51 -4.96
N PHE A 90 -12.33 1.57 -4.22
CA PHE A 90 -11.81 0.41 -3.51
C PHE A 90 -11.12 0.75 -2.20
N LYS A 91 -10.98 -0.28 -1.35
CA LYS A 91 -10.14 -0.29 -0.16
C LYS A 91 -9.41 -1.62 -0.08
N LEU A 92 -8.09 -1.59 -0.21
CA LEU A 92 -7.20 -2.72 -0.05
C LEU A 92 -6.62 -2.69 1.37
N LYS A 93 -6.68 -3.80 2.08
CA LYS A 93 -6.25 -3.90 3.47
C LYS A 93 -5.35 -5.11 3.67
N CYS A 94 -4.27 -4.93 4.41
CA CYS A 94 -3.50 -5.99 5.04
C CYS A 94 -3.73 -5.95 6.56
N VAL A 95 -4.09 -7.09 7.15
CA VAL A 95 -4.32 -7.30 8.58
C VAL A 95 -3.57 -8.55 8.98
N ASP A 96 -2.53 -8.42 9.81
CA ASP A 96 -1.68 -9.53 10.23
C ASP A 96 -1.20 -10.38 9.04
N GLY A 97 -0.78 -9.72 7.95
CA GLY A 97 -0.32 -10.38 6.71
C GLY A 97 -1.43 -10.93 5.80
N SER A 98 -2.70 -10.88 6.22
CA SER A 98 -3.84 -11.31 5.42
C SER A 98 -4.41 -10.16 4.60
N TRP A 99 -4.58 -10.37 3.29
CA TRP A 99 -5.01 -9.34 2.35
C TRP A 99 -6.47 -9.44 1.98
N GLU A 100 -7.14 -8.29 1.99
CA GLU A 100 -8.56 -8.15 1.65
C GLU A 100 -8.78 -6.93 0.73
N LEU A 101 -9.65 -7.10 -0.25
CA LEU A 101 -10.11 -6.04 -1.14
C LEU A 101 -11.61 -5.81 -0.93
N GLU A 102 -11.97 -4.61 -0.52
CA GLU A 102 -13.33 -4.13 -0.48
C GLU A 102 -13.60 -3.23 -1.68
N ILE A 103 -14.67 -3.53 -2.43
CA ILE A 103 -15.17 -2.69 -3.52
C ILE A 103 -16.28 -1.80 -2.99
N LEU A 104 -16.04 -0.49 -3.06
CA LEU A 104 -16.90 0.59 -2.58
C LEU A 104 -17.91 1.01 -3.66
N ASN A 105 -17.50 0.98 -4.93
CA ASN A 105 -18.35 1.30 -6.08
C ASN A 105 -18.70 0.02 -6.85
N SER A 106 -20.00 -0.31 -6.95
CA SER A 106 -20.46 -1.54 -7.59
C SER A 106 -20.14 -1.66 -9.09
N THR A 107 -19.86 -0.55 -9.78
CA THR A 107 -19.49 -0.57 -11.20
C THR A 107 -17.99 -0.66 -11.43
N PHE A 108 -17.18 -0.60 -10.38
CA PHE A 108 -15.72 -0.62 -10.50
C PHE A 108 -15.22 -2.04 -10.76
N ASP A 109 -14.31 -2.18 -11.73
CA ASP A 109 -13.69 -3.46 -12.04
C ASP A 109 -12.58 -3.79 -11.05
N ARG A 110 -12.86 -4.72 -10.14
CA ARG A 110 -11.89 -5.20 -9.14
C ARG A 110 -10.59 -5.74 -9.75
N LEU A 111 -10.61 -6.17 -11.02
CA LEU A 111 -9.42 -6.72 -11.67
C LEU A 111 -8.31 -5.66 -11.82
N GLU A 112 -8.65 -4.38 -11.91
CA GLU A 112 -7.65 -3.29 -11.96
C GLU A 112 -6.75 -3.26 -10.72
N VAL A 113 -7.30 -3.55 -9.54
CA VAL A 113 -6.54 -3.62 -8.29
C VAL A 113 -5.76 -4.93 -8.20
N VAL A 114 -6.44 -6.06 -8.44
CA VAL A 114 -5.83 -7.40 -8.26
C VAL A 114 -4.63 -7.61 -9.20
N THR A 115 -4.72 -7.13 -10.44
CA THR A 115 -3.60 -7.22 -11.40
C THR A 115 -2.38 -6.40 -10.97
N SER A 116 -2.62 -5.23 -10.36
CA SER A 116 -1.55 -4.34 -9.86
C SER A 116 -0.76 -4.94 -8.68
N LEU A 117 -1.30 -5.94 -7.98
CA LEU A 117 -0.61 -6.64 -6.88
C LEU A 117 0.43 -7.67 -7.38
N GLY A 118 0.61 -7.83 -8.70
CA GLY A 118 1.57 -8.78 -9.29
C GLY A 118 2.71 -8.18 -10.08
N GLU A 119 2.83 -6.86 -10.01
CA GLU A 119 3.90 -6.08 -10.63
C GLU A 119 5.02 -5.78 -9.63
#